data_AF-A0A8B6DJM1-F1
#
_entry.id   AF-A0A8B6DJM1-F1
#
_cell.length_a   1.000
_cell.length_b   1.000
_cell.length_c   1.000
_cell.angle_alpha   90.00
_cell.angle_beta   90.00
_cell.angle_gamma   90.00
#
_symmetry.space_group_name_H-M   'P 1'
#
loop_
_entity.id
_entity.type
_entity.pdbx_description
1 polymer ?
#
loop_
_entity_poly.entity_id
_entity_poly.type
_entity_poly.pdbx_seq_one_letter_code
_entity_poly.pdbx_strand_id
1 'polypeptide(L)'
;MAGVFNERAPLPRYTKTWDVDIVLKFISSMGSNKNLSLKELTLKLTMLLALTSASRSSDIQKLDMDYMNVRTNEIIFTMVKLTKTRKTGSQPYQITFLAPSRRMTIFNVVQCILDYIDKTVSLRPNECNQLIISFIKPHKPVKSCTIAHWLKRMLESAGIDTDIFKPHSTRGASTSKANKFGVSIKQIMNIANWRSRGTFEKFYHKPLETEIEAGSFQSTVLKL
;
A
#
# COMPACT_ATOMS: atom_id res chain seq x y z
N MET A 1 -9.05 -25.35 34.46
CA MET A 1 -9.81 -25.10 33.21
C MET A 1 -8.86 -25.23 32.03
N ALA A 2 -8.95 -26.32 31.26
CA ALA A 2 -8.25 -26.45 29.99
C ALA A 2 -8.93 -25.52 28.97
N GLY A 3 -8.16 -24.68 28.29
CA GLY A 3 -8.67 -23.75 27.30
C GLY A 3 -9.30 -24.50 26.12
N VAL A 4 -10.47 -24.03 25.66
CA VAL A 4 -11.13 -24.56 24.47
C VAL A 4 -10.19 -24.38 23.26
N PHE A 5 -9.76 -25.49 22.66
CA PHE A 5 -8.90 -25.49 21.49
C PHE A 5 -9.69 -24.92 20.30
N ASN A 6 -9.17 -23.90 19.64
CA ASN A 6 -9.83 -23.30 18.48
C ASN A 6 -9.65 -24.22 17.26
N GLU A 7 -10.61 -25.11 17.03
CA GLU A 7 -10.61 -26.09 15.94
C GLU A 7 -10.54 -25.47 14.54
N ARG A 8 -10.91 -24.19 14.40
CA ARG A 8 -10.85 -23.44 13.13
C ARG A 8 -10.00 -22.18 13.29
N ALA A 9 -8.73 -22.38 13.61
CA ALA A 9 -7.77 -21.29 13.60
C ALA A 9 -7.77 -20.61 12.21
N PRO A 10 -7.83 -19.27 12.13
CA PRO A 10 -7.85 -18.56 10.86
C PRO A 10 -6.57 -18.84 10.07
N LEU A 11 -6.72 -19.54 8.94
CA LEU A 11 -5.63 -19.83 8.03
C LEU A 11 -5.30 -18.60 7.16
N PRO A 12 -4.02 -18.38 6.83
CA PRO A 12 -3.66 -17.34 5.87
C PRO A 12 -4.29 -17.65 4.52
N ARG A 13 -5.03 -16.70 3.95
CA ARG A 13 -5.62 -16.81 2.61
C ARG A 13 -4.58 -17.07 1.51
N TYR A 14 -3.36 -16.54 1.70
CA TYR A 14 -2.31 -16.56 0.70
C TYR A 14 -1.13 -17.42 1.17
N THR A 15 -0.72 -18.35 0.31
CA THR A 15 0.53 -19.13 0.44
C THR A 15 1.66 -18.54 -0.42
N LYS A 16 1.30 -17.77 -1.46
CA LYS A 16 2.19 -17.06 -2.39
C LYS A 16 1.78 -15.59 -2.54
N THR A 17 2.66 -14.76 -3.09
CA THR A 17 2.35 -13.37 -3.43
C THR A 17 2.73 -13.03 -4.88
N TRP A 18 2.20 -11.92 -5.38
CA TRP A 18 2.46 -11.43 -6.73
C TRP A 18 3.69 -10.53 -6.78
N ASP A 19 4.31 -10.40 -7.97
CA ASP A 19 5.51 -9.59 -8.16
C ASP A 19 5.18 -8.09 -8.27
N VAL A 20 5.68 -7.32 -7.31
CA VAL A 20 5.53 -5.86 -7.27
C VAL A 20 6.11 -5.16 -8.50
N ASP A 21 7.14 -5.73 -9.15
CA ASP A 21 7.73 -5.14 -10.36
C ASP A 21 6.76 -5.06 -11.54
N ILE A 22 5.76 -5.96 -11.62
CA ILE A 22 4.73 -5.91 -12.65
C ILE A 22 3.93 -4.60 -12.53
N VAL A 23 3.49 -4.27 -11.32
CA VAL A 23 2.75 -3.03 -11.05
C VAL A 23 3.64 -1.79 -11.19
N LEU A 24 4.91 -1.86 -10.79
CA LEU A 24 5.84 -0.74 -10.98
C LEU A 24 6.10 -0.48 -12.47
N LYS A 25 6.26 -1.50 -13.30
CA LYS A 25 6.37 -1.37 -14.76
C LYS A 25 5.12 -0.70 -15.35
N PHE A 26 3.93 -1.11 -14.91
CA PHE A 26 2.68 -0.47 -15.32
C PHE A 26 2.62 1.01 -14.89
N ILE A 27 2.97 1.34 -13.65
CA ILE A 27 3.04 2.74 -13.19
C ILE A 27 4.06 3.54 -14.02
N SER A 28 5.16 2.90 -14.43
CA SER A 28 6.16 3.53 -15.30
C SER A 28 5.58 3.88 -16.67
N SER A 29 4.78 2.99 -17.27
CA SER A 29 4.18 3.21 -18.60
C SER A 29 3.08 4.28 -18.60
N MET A 30 2.48 4.59 -17.45
CA MET A 30 1.54 5.72 -17.31
C MET A 30 2.23 7.09 -17.54
N GLY A 31 3.54 7.18 -17.35
CA GLY A 31 4.30 8.42 -17.58
C GLY A 31 4.14 9.50 -16.51
N SER A 32 4.32 10.76 -16.93
CA SER A 32 4.36 11.94 -16.06
C SER A 32 3.00 12.31 -15.49
N ASN A 33 2.96 12.68 -14.21
CA ASN A 33 1.72 13.05 -13.49
C ASN A 33 0.96 14.20 -14.16
N LYS A 34 1.67 15.14 -14.79
CA LYS A 34 1.07 16.30 -15.47
C LYS A 34 0.13 15.88 -16.61
N ASN A 35 0.46 14.79 -17.29
CA ASN A 35 -0.29 14.31 -18.46
C ASN A 35 -1.42 13.35 -18.09
N LEU A 36 -1.47 12.89 -16.83
CA LEU A 36 -2.49 11.96 -16.37
C LEU A 36 -3.82 12.67 -16.16
N SER A 37 -4.92 12.04 -16.55
CA SER A 37 -6.27 12.45 -16.11
C SER A 37 -6.37 12.40 -14.58
N LEU A 38 -7.36 13.10 -14.01
CA LEU A 38 -7.60 13.04 -12.55
C LEU A 38 -7.80 11.59 -12.08
N LYS A 39 -8.51 10.77 -12.87
CA LYS A 39 -8.71 9.35 -12.57
C LYS A 39 -7.40 8.58 -12.53
N GLU A 40 -6.58 8.70 -13.57
CA GLU A 40 -5.29 7.98 -13.65
C GLU A 40 -4.33 8.41 -12.54
N LEU A 41 -4.23 9.72 -12.28
CA LEU A 41 -3.40 10.25 -11.19
C LEU A 41 -3.89 9.73 -9.83
N THR A 42 -5.21 9.68 -9.61
CA THR A 42 -5.80 9.12 -8.38
C THR A 42 -5.44 7.65 -8.20
N LEU A 43 -5.56 6.85 -9.25
CA LEU A 43 -5.24 5.42 -9.22
C LEU A 43 -3.74 5.18 -8.97
N LYS A 44 -2.88 5.92 -9.67
CA LYS A 44 -1.41 5.90 -9.50
C LYS A 44 -1.02 6.27 -8.07
N LEU A 45 -1.54 7.39 -7.55
CA LEU A 45 -1.29 7.83 -6.18
C LEU A 45 -1.72 6.77 -5.16
N THR A 46 -2.94 6.24 -5.30
CA THR A 46 -3.48 5.24 -4.37
C THR A 46 -2.60 4.00 -4.30
N MET A 47 -2.11 3.51 -5.44
CA MET A 47 -1.21 2.36 -5.47
C MET A 47 0.17 2.67 -4.88
N LEU A 48 0.75 3.84 -5.19
CA LEU A 48 2.04 4.27 -4.62
C LEU A 48 1.98 4.42 -3.10
N LEU A 49 0.90 5.01 -2.56
CA LEU A 49 0.69 5.13 -1.11
C LEU A 49 0.62 3.74 -0.46
N ALA A 50 -0.11 2.79 -1.07
CA ALA A 50 -0.24 1.43 -0.55
C ALA A 50 1.08 0.65 -0.57
N LEU A 51 1.85 0.76 -1.66
CA LEU A 51 3.13 0.06 -1.80
C LEU A 51 4.19 0.59 -0.84
N THR A 52 4.29 1.92 -0.69
CA THR A 52 5.38 2.55 0.09
C THR A 52 5.14 2.59 1.59
N SER A 53 3.89 2.66 2.04
CA SER A 53 3.56 2.63 3.48
C SER A 53 3.12 1.26 3.99
N ALA A 54 2.93 0.30 3.09
CA ALA A 54 2.26 -0.97 3.38
C ALA A 54 0.89 -0.79 4.09
N SER A 55 0.23 0.35 3.95
CA SER A 55 -1.00 0.70 4.68
C SER A 55 -2.23 -0.04 4.18
N ARG A 56 -3.25 -0.18 5.04
CA ARG A 56 -4.58 -0.67 4.61
C ARG A 56 -5.31 0.43 3.85
N SER A 57 -6.30 0.04 3.04
CA SER A 57 -7.18 0.99 2.36
C SER A 57 -7.89 1.95 3.34
N SER A 58 -8.22 1.48 4.54
CA SER A 58 -8.80 2.30 5.61
C SER A 58 -7.85 3.33 6.21
N ASP A 59 -6.54 3.06 6.17
CA ASP A 59 -5.52 3.98 6.67
C ASP A 59 -5.25 5.03 5.58
N ILE A 60 -5.10 4.61 4.32
CA ILE A 60 -4.96 5.51 3.15
C ILE A 60 -6.15 6.46 3.03
N GLN A 61 -7.38 5.98 3.24
CA GLN A 61 -8.58 6.82 3.21
C GLN A 61 -8.56 7.93 4.29
N LYS A 62 -7.87 7.71 5.41
CA LYS A 62 -7.86 8.64 6.55
C LYS A 62 -6.72 9.65 6.50
N LEU A 63 -5.87 9.62 5.47
CA LEU A 63 -4.86 10.65 5.25
C LEU A 63 -5.56 12.01 5.13
N ASP A 64 -5.07 12.96 5.90
CA ASP A 64 -5.73 14.24 6.15
C ASP A 64 -4.69 15.36 5.96
N MET A 65 -5.03 16.35 5.14
CA MET A 65 -4.12 17.42 4.72
C MET A 65 -3.83 18.40 5.86
N ASP A 66 -4.74 18.57 6.83
CA ASP A 66 -4.49 19.41 8.00
C ASP A 66 -3.42 18.80 8.91
N TYR A 67 -3.30 17.48 8.87
CA TYR A 67 -2.33 16.70 9.66
C TYR A 67 -1.16 16.21 8.80
N MET A 68 -0.88 16.92 7.71
CA MET A 68 0.22 16.67 6.78
C MET A 68 1.36 17.68 7.03
N ASN A 69 2.57 17.19 7.23
CA ASN A 69 3.77 17.99 7.33
C ASN A 69 4.64 17.77 6.09
N VAL A 70 4.84 18.81 5.29
CA VAL A 70 5.69 18.78 4.09
C VAL A 70 7.09 19.25 4.47
N ARG A 71 8.10 18.44 4.16
CA ARG A 71 9.52 18.73 4.35
C ARG A 71 10.25 18.61 3.02
N THR A 72 11.54 18.96 2.99
CA THR A 72 12.34 18.99 1.75
C THR A 72 12.33 17.67 0.98
N ASN A 73 12.42 16.53 1.68
CA ASN A 73 12.54 15.19 1.07
C ASN A 73 11.50 14.19 1.59
N GLU A 74 10.51 14.64 2.35
CA GLU A 74 9.50 13.75 2.93
C GLU A 74 8.18 14.46 3.18
N ILE A 75 7.09 13.67 3.17
CA ILE A 75 5.79 14.09 3.66
C ILE A 75 5.38 13.15 4.78
N ILE A 76 4.98 13.71 5.92
CA ILE A 76 4.56 12.96 7.10
C ILE A 76 3.08 13.24 7.36
N PHE A 77 2.27 12.18 7.45
CA PHE A 77 0.88 12.27 7.89
C PHE A 77 0.74 11.77 9.32
N THR A 78 0.10 12.57 10.18
CA THR A 78 -0.24 12.16 11.55
C THR A 78 -1.64 11.57 11.57
N MET A 79 -1.75 10.27 11.92
CA MET A 79 -3.01 9.53 11.81
C MET A 79 -3.93 9.79 13.02
N VAL A 80 -4.52 10.97 13.15
CA VAL A 80 -5.33 11.35 14.32
C VAL A 80 -6.65 10.60 14.47
N LYS A 81 -7.25 10.14 13.36
CA LYS A 81 -8.51 9.39 13.38
C LYS A 81 -8.29 7.96 13.92
N LEU A 82 -9.27 7.42 14.64
CA LEU A 82 -9.23 6.03 15.14
C LEU A 82 -9.04 5.05 13.98
N THR A 83 -8.03 4.19 14.07
CA THR A 83 -7.77 3.09 13.13
C THR A 83 -7.88 1.76 13.88
N LYS A 84 -7.99 0.63 13.15
CA LYS A 84 -8.17 -0.70 13.76
C LYS A 84 -7.10 -1.06 14.80
N THR A 85 -5.92 -0.45 14.73
CA THR A 85 -4.78 -0.70 15.64
C THR A 85 -4.67 0.30 16.80
N ARG A 86 -5.50 1.36 16.82
CA ARG A 86 -5.54 2.34 17.91
C ARG A 86 -6.48 1.89 19.03
N LYS A 87 -5.99 1.99 20.27
CA LYS A 87 -6.83 2.00 21.48
C LYS A 87 -7.03 3.46 21.91
N THR A 88 -8.14 3.76 22.57
CA THR A 88 -8.35 5.05 23.25
C THR A 88 -7.14 5.37 24.14
N GLY A 89 -6.61 6.60 24.06
CA GLY A 89 -5.41 7.03 24.80
C GLY A 89 -4.05 6.68 24.17
N SER A 90 -4.01 6.02 23.00
CA SER A 90 -2.74 5.73 22.31
C SER A 90 -2.28 6.90 21.44
N GLN A 91 -0.99 7.27 21.54
CA GLN A 91 -0.38 8.35 20.76
C GLN A 91 -0.57 8.19 19.25
N PRO A 92 -0.79 9.28 18.49
CA PRO A 92 -0.83 9.27 17.04
C PRO A 92 0.43 8.64 16.38
N TYR A 93 0.34 7.41 15.84
CA TYR A 93 1.29 6.93 14.84
C TYR A 93 1.29 7.80 13.57
N GLN A 94 2.44 7.86 12.91
CA GLN A 94 2.70 8.63 11.70
C GLN A 94 2.94 7.71 10.51
N ILE A 95 2.61 8.19 9.31
CA ILE A 95 2.97 7.56 8.04
C ILE A 95 3.88 8.53 7.30
N THR A 96 5.10 8.09 7.00
CA THR A 96 6.11 8.90 6.30
C THR A 96 6.30 8.41 4.88
N PHE A 97 6.24 9.33 3.92
CA PHE A 97 6.55 9.09 2.52
C PHE A 97 7.85 9.82 2.17
N LEU A 98 8.86 9.07 1.74
CA LEU A 98 10.18 9.60 1.38
C LEU A 98 10.26 9.86 -0.12
N ALA A 99 10.88 10.97 -0.50
CA ALA A 99 11.28 11.22 -1.87
C ALA A 99 12.47 10.32 -2.22
N PRO A 100 12.49 9.67 -3.40
CA PRO A 100 13.63 8.85 -3.82
C PRO A 100 14.86 9.72 -4.06
N SER A 101 16.06 9.18 -3.79
CA SER A 101 17.33 9.82 -4.14
C SER A 101 17.41 10.02 -5.67
N ARG A 102 17.57 11.29 -6.10
CA ARG A 102 17.65 11.80 -7.49
C ARG A 102 17.89 10.71 -8.54
N ARG A 103 16.81 10.19 -9.16
CA ARG A 103 16.76 9.49 -10.47
C ARG A 103 15.39 8.90 -10.82
N MET A 104 14.51 8.63 -9.84
CA MET A 104 13.18 8.03 -10.08
C MET A 104 12.04 9.03 -9.89
N THR A 105 11.82 9.93 -10.84
CA THR A 105 10.73 10.92 -10.79
C THR A 105 9.35 10.28 -10.86
N ILE A 106 9.18 9.22 -11.67
CA ILE A 106 7.88 8.60 -11.94
C ILE A 106 7.27 7.93 -10.69
N PHE A 107 8.11 7.38 -9.82
CA PHE A 107 7.71 6.72 -8.57
C PHE A 107 7.82 7.63 -7.35
N ASN A 108 8.11 8.92 -7.54
CA ASN A 108 8.23 9.86 -6.44
C ASN A 108 6.86 10.11 -5.81
N VAL A 109 6.60 9.46 -4.67
CA VAL A 109 5.32 9.54 -3.95
C VAL A 109 5.08 10.95 -3.43
N VAL A 110 6.12 11.63 -2.94
CA VAL A 110 6.06 13.02 -2.47
C VAL A 110 5.57 13.93 -3.60
N GLN A 111 6.20 13.86 -4.77
CA GLN A 111 5.79 14.66 -5.92
C GLN A 111 4.37 14.29 -6.39
N CYS A 112 4.03 13.01 -6.40
CA CYS A 112 2.69 12.54 -6.78
C CYS A 112 1.60 13.08 -5.83
N ILE A 113 1.87 13.15 -4.52
CA ILE A 113 0.97 13.77 -3.54
C ILE A 113 0.78 15.26 -3.86
N LEU A 114 1.87 15.99 -4.08
CA LEU A 114 1.82 17.43 -4.37
C LEU A 114 1.07 17.73 -5.67
N ASP A 115 1.40 17.01 -6.76
CA ASP A 115 0.73 17.14 -8.06
C ASP A 115 -0.76 16.83 -7.95
N TYR A 116 -1.14 15.85 -7.12
CA TYR A 116 -2.53 15.50 -6.89
C TYR A 116 -3.28 16.56 -6.10
N ILE A 117 -2.67 17.14 -5.05
CA ILE A 117 -3.26 18.23 -4.28
C ILE A 117 -3.51 19.44 -5.18
N ASP A 118 -2.51 19.83 -5.98
CA ASP A 118 -2.63 20.91 -6.96
C ASP A 118 -3.77 20.66 -7.96
N LYS A 119 -3.83 19.45 -8.54
CA LYS A 119 -4.88 19.08 -9.50
C LYS A 119 -6.29 18.99 -8.90
N THR A 120 -6.40 18.88 -7.58
CA THR A 120 -7.69 18.74 -6.89
C THR A 120 -8.11 19.99 -6.13
N VAL A 121 -7.27 21.02 -6.02
CA VAL A 121 -7.51 22.19 -5.16
C VAL A 121 -8.85 22.86 -5.46
N SER A 122 -9.20 23.05 -6.73
CA SER A 122 -10.45 23.70 -7.17
C SER A 122 -11.67 22.77 -7.18
N LEU A 123 -11.47 21.46 -6.97
CA LEU A 123 -12.52 20.44 -7.00
C LEU A 123 -12.99 20.04 -5.60
N ARG A 124 -12.23 20.42 -4.57
CA ARG A 124 -12.49 20.02 -3.19
C ARG A 124 -13.75 20.72 -2.66
N PRO A 125 -14.70 19.96 -2.08
CA PRO A 125 -15.80 20.57 -1.34
C PRO A 125 -15.29 21.42 -0.18
N ASN A 126 -16.09 22.40 0.25
CA ASN A 126 -15.80 23.16 1.47
C ASN A 126 -15.58 22.20 2.65
N GLU A 127 -14.60 22.54 3.50
CA GLU A 127 -14.26 21.78 4.72
C GLU A 127 -13.80 20.32 4.47
N CYS A 128 -13.34 19.99 3.25
CA CYS A 128 -12.83 18.67 2.90
C CYS A 128 -11.30 18.56 3.03
N ASN A 129 -10.84 18.09 4.20
CA ASN A 129 -9.39 17.96 4.46
C ASN A 129 -8.86 16.55 4.15
N GLN A 130 -9.72 15.59 3.80
CA GLN A 130 -9.28 14.27 3.35
C GLN A 130 -8.41 14.38 2.10
N LEU A 131 -7.22 13.74 2.11
CA LEU A 131 -6.29 13.79 0.99
C LEU A 131 -6.96 13.33 -0.29
N ILE A 132 -7.56 12.14 -0.29
CA ILE A 132 -8.12 11.51 -1.49
C ILE A 132 -9.61 11.79 -1.63
N ILE A 133 -10.01 12.33 -2.77
CA ILE A 133 -11.42 12.60 -3.13
C ILE A 133 -11.82 11.81 -4.38
N SER A 134 -13.13 11.71 -4.64
CA SER A 134 -13.66 11.05 -5.83
C SER A 134 -13.20 11.80 -7.09
N PHE A 135 -12.71 11.07 -8.11
CA PHE A 135 -12.46 11.66 -9.44
C PHE A 135 -13.75 11.89 -10.24
N ILE A 136 -14.91 11.45 -9.73
CA ILE A 136 -16.24 11.68 -10.31
C ILE A 136 -16.93 12.78 -9.49
N LYS A 137 -17.61 13.72 -10.18
CA LYS A 137 -18.50 14.71 -9.55
C LYS A 137 -19.51 14.01 -8.61
N PRO A 138 -19.82 14.55 -7.43
CA PRO A 138 -19.43 15.86 -6.91
C PRO A 138 -18.10 15.89 -6.13
N HIS A 139 -17.13 15.05 -6.47
CA HIS A 139 -15.76 15.06 -5.88
C HIS A 139 -15.72 14.94 -4.35
N LYS A 140 -16.66 14.19 -3.78
CA LYS A 140 -16.76 13.97 -2.33
C LYS A 140 -15.58 13.14 -1.78
N PRO A 141 -15.28 13.25 -0.46
CA PRO A 141 -14.39 12.32 0.22
C PRO A 141 -14.80 10.87 -0.02
N VAL A 142 -13.83 10.02 -0.38
CA VAL A 142 -14.10 8.60 -0.64
C VAL A 142 -14.04 7.76 0.62
N LYS A 143 -14.67 6.57 0.56
CA LYS A 143 -14.63 5.57 1.64
C LYS A 143 -13.53 4.53 1.38
N SER A 144 -13.19 3.74 2.40
CA SER A 144 -12.12 2.73 2.28
C SER A 144 -12.42 1.65 1.23
N CYS A 145 -13.70 1.34 0.98
CA CYS A 145 -14.11 0.41 -0.08
C CYS A 145 -13.77 0.95 -1.48
N THR A 146 -13.93 2.26 -1.70
CA THR A 146 -13.54 2.92 -2.96
C THR A 146 -12.04 2.81 -3.19
N ILE A 147 -11.23 3.08 -2.15
CA ILE A 147 -9.78 2.89 -2.20
C ILE A 147 -9.42 1.43 -2.52
N ALA A 148 -10.09 0.47 -1.88
CA ALA A 148 -9.87 -0.95 -2.16
C ALA A 148 -10.23 -1.31 -3.62
N HIS A 149 -11.33 -0.78 -4.16
CA HIS A 149 -11.68 -0.98 -5.57
C HIS A 149 -10.65 -0.37 -6.52
N TRP A 150 -10.11 0.81 -6.20
CA TRP A 150 -9.06 1.43 -7.01
C TRP A 150 -7.75 0.65 -6.99
N LEU A 151 -7.37 0.10 -5.84
CA LEU A 151 -6.25 -0.84 -5.75
C LEU A 151 -6.51 -2.09 -6.60
N LYS A 152 -7.72 -2.67 -6.54
CA LYS A 152 -8.10 -3.81 -7.40
C LYS A 152 -7.92 -3.49 -8.88
N ARG A 153 -8.44 -2.34 -9.32
CA ARG A 153 -8.35 -1.89 -10.73
C ARG A 153 -6.91 -1.72 -11.19
N MET A 154 -6.03 -1.20 -10.34
CA MET A 154 -4.60 -1.07 -10.66
C MET A 154 -3.91 -2.43 -10.77
N LEU A 155 -4.28 -3.41 -9.94
CA LEU A 155 -3.79 -4.78 -10.06
C LEU A 155 -4.27 -5.41 -11.37
N GLU A 156 -5.56 -5.32 -11.69
CA GLU A 156 -6.14 -5.83 -12.93
C GLU A 156 -5.48 -5.20 -14.16
N SER A 157 -5.30 -3.87 -14.16
CA SER A 157 -4.72 -3.14 -15.29
C SER A 157 -3.24 -3.46 -15.49
N ALA A 158 -2.53 -3.85 -14.42
CA ALA A 158 -1.15 -4.33 -14.49
C ALA A 158 -1.05 -5.81 -14.89
N GLY A 159 -2.16 -6.53 -15.02
CA GLY A 159 -2.19 -7.95 -15.38
C GLY A 159 -2.07 -8.92 -14.19
N ILE A 160 -2.28 -8.46 -12.96
CA ILE A 160 -2.35 -9.33 -11.79
C ILE A 160 -3.74 -9.96 -11.70
N ASP A 161 -3.79 -11.28 -11.52
CA ASP A 161 -5.04 -12.02 -11.31
C ASP A 161 -5.69 -11.59 -9.98
N THR A 162 -6.81 -10.87 -10.09
CA THR A 162 -7.56 -10.40 -8.91
C THR A 162 -8.66 -11.33 -8.44
N ASP A 163 -8.90 -12.46 -9.09
CA ASP A 163 -9.70 -13.55 -8.54
C ASP A 163 -8.95 -14.21 -7.39
N ILE A 164 -7.64 -14.34 -7.54
CA ILE A 164 -6.70 -14.77 -6.50
C ILE A 164 -6.36 -13.59 -5.56
N PHE A 165 -5.69 -12.56 -6.08
CA PHE A 165 -5.10 -11.49 -5.27
C PHE A 165 -6.04 -10.31 -5.07
N LYS A 166 -6.51 -10.13 -3.84
CA LYS A 166 -7.42 -9.04 -3.47
C LYS A 166 -6.62 -7.79 -3.07
N PRO A 167 -7.23 -6.60 -2.96
CA PRO A 167 -6.53 -5.34 -2.64
C PRO A 167 -5.61 -5.38 -1.41
N HIS A 168 -5.98 -6.15 -0.38
CA HIS A 168 -5.16 -6.27 0.83
C HIS A 168 -3.83 -7.03 0.60
N SER A 169 -3.73 -7.82 -0.48
CA SER A 169 -2.50 -8.54 -0.83
C SER A 169 -1.33 -7.60 -1.13
N THR A 170 -1.59 -6.37 -1.59
CA THR A 170 -0.56 -5.33 -1.85
C THR A 170 0.34 -5.09 -0.65
N ARG A 171 -0.23 -5.14 0.56
CA ARG A 171 0.53 -5.00 1.81
C ARG A 171 1.50 -6.18 2.04
N GLY A 172 1.10 -7.40 1.67
CA GLY A 172 1.97 -8.57 1.75
C GLY A 172 3.08 -8.55 0.69
N ALA A 173 2.71 -8.21 -0.54
CA ALA A 173 3.65 -8.10 -1.66
C ALA A 173 4.73 -7.04 -1.40
N SER A 174 4.34 -5.84 -0.96
CA SER A 174 5.29 -4.74 -0.69
C SER A 174 6.27 -5.07 0.43
N THR A 175 5.80 -5.65 1.52
CA THR A 175 6.64 -6.02 2.67
C THR A 175 7.54 -7.22 2.37
N SER A 176 7.06 -8.20 1.59
CA SER A 176 7.88 -9.31 1.11
C SER A 176 9.02 -8.82 0.21
N LYS A 177 8.72 -7.91 -0.73
CA LYS A 177 9.75 -7.27 -1.56
C LYS A 177 10.75 -6.49 -0.71
N ALA A 178 10.31 -5.66 0.23
CA ALA A 178 11.21 -4.92 1.11
C ALA A 178 12.17 -5.85 1.87
N ASN A 179 11.66 -6.97 2.40
CA ASN A 179 12.47 -7.98 3.08
C ASN A 179 13.51 -8.62 2.14
N LYS A 180 13.10 -8.97 0.91
CA LYS A 180 13.98 -9.52 -0.13
C LYS A 180 15.13 -8.57 -0.48
N PHE A 181 14.90 -7.26 -0.46
CA PHE A 181 15.91 -6.23 -0.71
C PHE A 181 16.62 -5.73 0.57
N GLY A 182 16.57 -6.51 1.66
CA GLY A 182 17.42 -6.29 2.85
C GLY A 182 16.89 -5.27 3.86
N VAL A 183 15.66 -4.79 3.72
CA VAL A 183 15.04 -3.97 4.78
C VAL A 183 14.80 -4.85 6.00
N SER A 184 15.30 -4.42 7.17
CA SER A 184 15.20 -5.23 8.37
C SER A 184 13.73 -5.47 8.77
N ILE A 185 13.45 -6.67 9.30
CA ILE A 185 12.10 -7.03 9.78
C ILE A 185 11.58 -6.01 10.81
N LYS A 186 12.46 -5.47 11.66
CA LYS A 186 12.11 -4.43 12.64
C LYS A 186 11.60 -3.16 11.94
N GLN A 187 12.26 -2.71 10.88
CA GLN A 187 11.81 -1.55 10.09
C GLN A 187 10.50 -1.85 9.37
N ILE A 188 10.36 -3.03 8.74
CA ILE A 188 9.13 -3.46 8.08
C ILE A 188 7.95 -3.48 9.07
N MET A 189 8.15 -4.05 10.26
CA MET A 189 7.13 -4.09 11.30
C MET A 189 6.71 -2.69 11.76
N ASN A 190 7.67 -1.76 11.87
CA ASN A 190 7.38 -0.38 12.25
C ASN A 190 6.55 0.34 11.16
N ILE A 191 7.00 0.28 9.91
CA ILE A 191 6.31 0.90 8.75
C ILE A 191 4.91 0.32 8.59
N ALA A 192 4.78 -1.00 8.66
CA ALA A 192 3.49 -1.66 8.52
C ALA A 192 2.61 -1.45 9.78
N ASN A 193 3.13 -0.98 10.91
CA ASN A 193 2.42 -0.93 12.19
C ASN A 193 1.95 -2.34 12.65
N TRP A 194 2.88 -3.30 12.66
CA TRP A 194 2.69 -4.65 13.22
C TRP A 194 3.36 -4.79 14.58
N ARG A 195 2.67 -5.41 15.53
CA ARG A 195 3.19 -5.66 16.89
C ARG A 195 4.00 -6.94 17.03
N SER A 196 3.74 -7.93 16.19
CA SER A 196 4.33 -9.26 16.30
C SER A 196 4.99 -9.69 15.00
N ARG A 197 6.24 -10.14 15.11
CA ARG A 197 7.00 -10.73 14.00
C ARG A 197 6.30 -11.96 13.42
N GLY A 198 5.73 -12.80 14.28
CA GLY A 198 4.96 -13.96 13.84
C GLY A 198 3.75 -13.59 12.98
N THR A 199 3.19 -12.38 13.12
CA THR A 199 2.14 -11.90 12.21
C THR A 199 2.69 -11.65 10.80
N PHE A 200 3.87 -11.04 10.70
CA PHE A 200 4.53 -10.81 9.41
C PHE A 200 4.86 -12.15 8.73
N GLU A 201 5.55 -13.05 9.42
CA GLU A 201 5.99 -14.34 8.86
C GLU A 201 4.80 -15.23 8.47
N LYS A 202 3.77 -15.32 9.32
CA LYS A 202 2.62 -16.20 9.06
C LYS A 202 1.71 -15.68 7.94
N PHE A 203 1.47 -14.38 7.86
CA PHE A 203 0.40 -13.85 6.99
C PHE A 203 0.89 -13.03 5.80
N TYR A 204 2.10 -12.47 5.83
CA TYR A 204 2.53 -11.47 4.85
C TYR A 204 3.84 -11.82 4.13
N HIS A 205 4.80 -12.45 4.81
CA HIS A 205 6.03 -12.95 4.17
C HIS A 205 5.69 -14.23 3.38
N LYS A 206 5.61 -14.11 2.06
CA LYS A 206 5.27 -15.21 1.15
C LYS A 206 6.22 -15.22 -0.04
N PRO A 207 6.62 -16.41 -0.54
CA PRO A 207 7.41 -16.52 -1.75
C PRO A 207 6.63 -15.97 -2.97
N LEU A 208 7.37 -15.55 -4.00
CA LEU A 208 6.77 -15.17 -5.27
C LEU A 208 6.19 -16.42 -5.96
N GLU A 209 5.08 -16.25 -6.67
CA GLU A 209 4.48 -17.31 -7.48
C GLU A 209 5.48 -17.93 -8.47
N THR A 210 6.26 -17.10 -9.14
CA THR A 210 7.30 -17.52 -10.10
C THR A 210 8.47 -18.27 -9.46
N GLU A 211 8.78 -17.99 -8.19
CA GLU A 211 9.87 -18.67 -7.46
C GLU A 211 9.49 -20.08 -7.04
N ILE A 212 8.21 -20.34 -6.74
CA ILE A 212 7.72 -21.68 -6.40
C ILE A 212 7.81 -22.62 -7.61
N GLU A 213 7.49 -22.11 -8.81
CA GLU A 213 7.52 -22.89 -10.05
C GLU A 213 8.95 -23.24 -10.46
N ALA A 214 9.90 -22.31 -10.29
CA ALA A 214 11.31 -22.53 -10.67
C ALA A 214 12.13 -23.28 -9.59
N GLY A 215 11.78 -23.11 -8.32
CA GLY A 215 12.58 -23.51 -7.15
C GLY A 215 11.98 -24.64 -6.33
N SER A 216 11.36 -25.63 -6.98
CA SER A 216 10.90 -26.82 -6.27
C SER A 216 12.08 -27.48 -5.53
N PHE A 217 11.87 -27.88 -4.28
CA PHE A 217 12.87 -28.64 -3.50
C PHE A 217 13.39 -29.83 -4.29
N GLN A 218 12.48 -30.49 -5.02
CA GLN A 218 12.80 -31.61 -5.89
C GLN A 218 13.70 -31.20 -7.06
N SER A 219 13.46 -30.06 -7.71
CA SER A 219 14.35 -29.58 -8.79
C SER A 219 15.71 -29.08 -8.29
N THR A 220 15.81 -28.71 -7.01
CA THR A 220 17.08 -28.24 -6.40
C THR A 220 17.92 -29.40 -5.87
N VAL A 221 17.29 -30.42 -5.29
CA VAL A 221 17.96 -31.63 -4.81
C VAL A 221 18.42 -32.53 -5.96
N LEU A 222 17.71 -32.51 -7.10
CA LEU A 222 18.02 -33.34 -8.26
C LEU A 222 18.88 -32.63 -9.33
N LYS A 223 19.48 -31.47 -9.02
CA LYS A 223 20.48 -30.85 -9.89
C LYS A 223 21.79 -31.64 -9.81
N LEU A 224 22.17 -32.25 -10.93
CA LEU A 224 23.52 -32.80 -11.16
C LEU A 224 24.53 -31.69 -11.43
#